data_AF-A0A917RB76-F1
#
_entry.id   AF-A0A917RB76-F1
#
_cell.length_a   1.000
_cell.length_b   1.000
_cell.length_c   1.000
_cell.angle_alpha   90.00
_cell.angle_beta   90.00
_cell.angle_gamma   90.00
#
_symmetry.space_group_name_H-M   'P 1'
#
loop_
_entity.id
_entity.type
_entity.pdbx_description
1 polymer ?
#
loop_
_entity_poly.entity_id
_entity_poly.type
_entity_poly.pdbx_seq_one_letter_code
_entity_poly.pdbx_strand_id
1 'polypeptide(L)'
;MSGSAGFRISADFVSARVALTWAELVCGYRKGWLALDALTELTEAGSAAAPGLPTEEERLYLFSSEIEDRVNAAVAAADVDCDDPEPNKVWMYLALARLYERRDTVSGFWEVIEMIWSDHGYPDEASAFIYYMPPPPGEEYGKPAMLRRLETYLEEQARRYRSRRTPD
;
A
#
# COMPACT_ATOMS: atom_id res chain seq x y z
N MET A 1 -16.21 -13.67 2.63
CA MET A 1 -16.41 -12.23 2.39
C MET A 1 -15.70 -11.48 3.50
N SER A 2 -14.39 -11.27 3.36
CA SER A 2 -13.65 -10.44 4.31
C SER A 2 -13.84 -8.98 3.91
N GLY A 3 -14.56 -8.25 4.75
CA GLY A 3 -14.66 -6.80 4.62
C GLY A 3 -13.32 -6.20 4.99
N SER A 4 -12.49 -5.92 3.98
CA SER A 4 -11.42 -4.93 4.08
C SER A 4 -12.03 -3.68 4.71
N ALA A 5 -11.48 -3.24 5.84
CA ALA A 5 -11.85 -1.97 6.44
C ALA A 5 -11.80 -0.93 5.31
N GLY A 6 -12.94 -0.27 5.02
CA GLY A 6 -13.18 0.52 3.80
C GLY A 6 -12.30 1.76 3.64
N PHE A 7 -11.00 1.56 3.56
CA PHE A 7 -9.97 2.57 3.54
C PHE A 7 -9.33 2.57 2.16
N ARG A 8 -9.80 3.47 1.29
CA ARG A 8 -9.16 3.71 -0.01
C ARG A 8 -7.98 4.65 0.15
N ILE A 9 -6.88 4.31 -0.49
CA ILE A 9 -5.65 5.11 -0.51
C ILE A 9 -5.61 5.87 -1.85
N SER A 10 -5.40 7.18 -1.80
CA SER A 10 -5.34 8.01 -3.02
C SER A 10 -4.02 7.84 -3.77
N ALA A 11 -4.04 8.07 -5.08
CA ALA A 11 -2.85 8.06 -5.93
C ALA A 11 -1.76 9.00 -5.40
N ASP A 12 -2.10 10.25 -5.08
CA ASP A 12 -1.19 11.22 -4.44
C ASP A 12 -0.47 10.67 -3.20
N PHE A 13 -1.21 9.96 -2.34
CA PHE A 13 -0.63 9.43 -1.11
C PHE A 13 0.39 8.33 -1.41
N VAL A 14 0.06 7.47 -2.36
CA VAL A 14 0.92 6.38 -2.84
C VAL A 14 2.16 6.95 -3.53
N SER A 15 1.99 7.79 -4.54
CA SER A 15 3.06 8.34 -5.37
C SER A 15 4.02 9.22 -4.59
N ALA A 16 3.58 9.86 -3.50
CA ALA A 16 4.45 10.57 -2.58
C ALA A 16 5.43 9.65 -1.82
N ARG A 17 5.11 8.35 -1.67
CA ARG A 17 5.81 7.42 -0.77
C ARG A 17 6.53 6.29 -1.48
N VAL A 18 5.92 5.72 -2.51
CA VAL A 18 6.40 4.52 -3.17
C VAL A 18 6.20 4.62 -4.69
N ALA A 19 7.21 4.22 -5.46
CA ALA A 19 7.02 3.83 -6.85
C ALA A 19 6.61 2.35 -6.87
N LEU A 20 5.31 2.10 -7.03
CA LEU A 20 4.75 0.75 -7.06
C LEU A 20 5.04 0.07 -8.39
N THR A 21 5.44 -1.19 -8.34
CA THR A 21 5.50 -2.08 -9.49
C THR A 21 4.09 -2.40 -10.01
N TRP A 22 4.00 -2.94 -11.22
CA TRP A 22 2.71 -3.33 -11.80
C TRP A 22 1.98 -4.39 -10.95
N ALA A 23 2.72 -5.37 -10.45
CA ALA A 23 2.17 -6.41 -9.58
C ALA A 23 1.57 -5.80 -8.29
N GLU A 24 2.27 -4.85 -7.67
CA GLU A 24 1.79 -4.15 -6.49
C GLU A 24 0.51 -3.32 -6.79
N LEU A 25 0.46 -2.61 -7.92
CA LEU A 25 -0.73 -1.88 -8.35
C LEU A 25 -1.94 -2.78 -8.57
N VAL A 26 -1.77 -3.89 -9.28
CA VAL A 26 -2.81 -4.89 -9.54
C VAL A 26 -3.35 -5.44 -8.22
N CYS A 27 -2.47 -5.78 -7.27
CA CYS A 27 -2.91 -6.32 -5.98
C CYS A 27 -3.61 -5.29 -5.11
N GLY A 28 -3.16 -4.03 -5.13
CA GLY A 28 -3.84 -2.93 -4.44
C GLY A 28 -5.27 -2.73 -4.92
N TYR A 29 -5.47 -2.77 -6.24
CA TYR A 29 -6.80 -2.67 -6.84
C TYR A 29 -7.69 -3.88 -6.53
N ARG A 30 -7.18 -5.11 -6.73
CA ARG A 30 -7.95 -6.35 -6.47
C ARG A 30 -8.37 -6.49 -5.01
N LYS A 31 -7.55 -6.03 -4.06
CA LYS A 31 -7.86 -6.03 -2.62
C LYS A 31 -8.71 -4.83 -2.18
N GLY A 32 -9.03 -3.90 -3.09
CA GLY A 32 -9.89 -2.74 -2.83
C GLY A 32 -9.22 -1.54 -2.15
N TRP A 33 -7.89 -1.57 -2.01
CA TRP A 33 -7.10 -0.45 -1.47
C TRP A 33 -7.00 0.72 -2.45
N LEU A 34 -7.00 0.41 -3.75
CA LEU A 34 -7.07 1.38 -4.85
C LEU A 34 -8.44 1.32 -5.52
N ALA A 35 -8.98 2.50 -5.85
CA ALA A 35 -10.06 2.61 -6.83
C ALA A 35 -9.47 2.71 -8.26
N LEU A 36 -10.32 2.53 -9.27
CA LEU A 36 -9.89 2.47 -10.67
C LEU A 36 -9.29 3.80 -11.15
N ASP A 37 -9.84 4.92 -10.69
CA ASP A 37 -9.33 6.27 -10.94
C ASP A 37 -7.90 6.43 -10.41
N ALA A 38 -7.67 6.06 -9.14
CA ALA A 38 -6.35 6.12 -8.52
C ALA A 38 -5.35 5.16 -9.18
N LEU A 39 -5.79 3.96 -9.58
CA LEU A 39 -4.97 3.03 -10.34
C LEU A 39 -4.55 3.64 -11.69
N THR A 40 -5.52 4.21 -12.41
CA THR A 40 -5.28 4.85 -13.72
C THR A 40 -4.27 5.98 -13.57
N GLU A 41 -4.45 6.88 -12.61
CA GLU A 41 -3.51 7.97 -12.33
C GLU A 41 -2.09 7.47 -12.02
N LEU A 42 -1.96 6.41 -11.20
CA LEU A 42 -0.65 5.84 -10.86
C LEU A 42 0.04 5.18 -12.07
N THR A 43 -0.73 4.53 -12.95
CA THR A 43 -0.20 4.00 -14.22
C THR A 43 0.16 5.12 -15.20
N GLU A 44 -0.55 6.24 -15.15
CA GLU A 44 -0.29 7.38 -16.01
C GLU A 44 1.00 8.09 -15.62
N ALA A 45 1.22 8.28 -14.32
CA ALA A 45 2.41 8.87 -13.73
C ALA A 45 3.70 8.03 -13.93
N GLY A 46 3.63 6.91 -14.64
CA GLY A 46 4.78 6.07 -14.94
C GLY A 46 5.26 5.26 -13.74
N SER A 47 4.40 5.05 -12.72
CA SER A 47 4.79 4.26 -11.53
C SER A 47 5.15 2.83 -11.91
N ALA A 48 4.50 2.27 -12.94
CA ALA A 48 4.82 0.96 -13.49
C ALA A 48 4.54 0.88 -14.99
N ALA A 49 5.43 0.21 -15.73
CA ALA A 49 5.16 -0.23 -17.09
C ALA A 49 4.42 -1.58 -17.08
N ALA A 50 3.38 -1.72 -17.90
CA ALA A 50 2.69 -2.99 -18.11
C ALA A 50 2.32 -3.18 -19.59
N PRO A 51 2.37 -4.42 -20.10
CA PRO A 51 1.90 -4.72 -21.45
C PRO A 51 0.43 -4.33 -21.64
N GLY A 52 0.13 -3.65 -22.75
CA GLY A 52 -1.26 -3.27 -23.11
C GLY A 52 -1.74 -1.95 -22.54
N LEU A 53 -0.96 -1.27 -21.69
CA LEU A 53 -1.26 0.10 -21.30
C LEU A 53 -0.96 1.07 -22.46
N PRO A 54 -1.75 2.13 -22.63
CA PRO A 54 -1.46 3.18 -23.60
C PRO A 54 -0.07 3.79 -23.37
N THR A 55 0.68 3.94 -24.45
CA THR A 55 1.88 4.77 -24.50
C THR A 55 1.53 6.24 -24.23
N GLU A 56 2.52 7.05 -23.85
CA GLU A 56 2.33 8.48 -23.61
C GLU A 56 1.72 9.20 -24.83
N GLU A 57 2.14 8.82 -26.04
CA GLU A 57 1.61 9.37 -27.30
C GLU A 57 0.15 8.95 -27.54
N GLU A 58 -0.19 7.67 -27.35
CA GLU A 58 -1.57 7.19 -27.52
C GLU A 58 -2.55 7.89 -26.58
N ARG A 59 -2.14 8.23 -25.35
CA ARG A 59 -3.00 8.88 -24.35
C ARG A 59 -3.51 10.25 -24.81
N LEU A 60 -2.77 10.96 -25.66
CA LEU A 60 -3.19 12.25 -26.20
C LEU A 60 -4.44 12.15 -27.10
N TYR A 61 -4.75 10.94 -27.58
CA TYR A 61 -5.84 10.68 -28.51
C TYR A 61 -7.00 9.88 -27.91
N LEU A 62 -6.90 9.45 -26.65
CA LEU A 62 -7.91 8.63 -25.99
C LEU A 62 -8.75 9.46 -25.02
N PHE A 63 -10.03 9.13 -24.89
CA PHE A 63 -10.86 9.61 -23.80
C PHE A 63 -10.49 8.90 -22.49
N SER A 64 -10.74 9.57 -21.36
CA SER A 64 -10.47 8.99 -20.03
C SER A 64 -11.13 7.61 -19.84
N SER A 65 -12.36 7.42 -20.36
CA SER A 65 -13.04 6.12 -20.30
C SER A 65 -12.33 5.02 -21.08
N GLU A 66 -11.71 5.35 -22.23
CA GLU A 66 -10.95 4.37 -23.02
C GLU A 66 -9.63 3.98 -22.33
N ILE A 67 -9.04 4.93 -21.60
CA ILE A 67 -7.86 4.66 -20.77
C ILE A 67 -8.25 3.73 -19.61
N GLU A 68 -9.33 4.06 -18.89
CA GLU A 68 -9.86 3.21 -17.81
C GLU A 68 -10.18 1.79 -18.29
N ASP A 69 -10.83 1.65 -19.45
CA ASP A 69 -11.14 0.35 -20.04
C ASP A 69 -9.87 -0.46 -20.33
N ARG A 70 -8.82 0.17 -20.86
CA ARG A 70 -7.53 -0.48 -21.12
C ARG A 70 -6.80 -0.85 -19.83
N VAL A 71 -6.79 0.02 -18.82
CA VAL A 71 -6.23 -0.27 -17.50
C VAL A 71 -6.94 -1.47 -16.87
N ASN A 72 -8.28 -1.47 -16.90
CA ASN A 72 -9.07 -2.56 -16.36
C ASN A 72 -8.83 -3.88 -17.11
N ALA A 73 -8.74 -3.85 -18.44
CA ALA A 73 -8.37 -5.01 -19.25
C ALA A 73 -6.97 -5.53 -18.92
N ALA A 74 -5.99 -4.63 -18.72
CA ALA A 74 -4.63 -5.01 -18.32
C ALA A 74 -4.62 -5.67 -16.94
N VAL A 75 -5.38 -5.16 -15.96
CA VAL A 75 -5.53 -5.78 -14.64
C VAL A 75 -6.18 -7.16 -14.73
N ALA A 76 -7.20 -7.31 -15.57
CA ALA A 76 -7.89 -8.59 -15.77
C ALA A 76 -6.97 -9.64 -16.41
N ALA A 77 -6.09 -9.22 -17.32
CA ALA A 77 -5.12 -10.08 -17.99
C ALA A 77 -3.85 -10.35 -17.15
N ALA A 78 -3.63 -9.61 -16.06
CA ALA A 78 -2.43 -9.72 -15.26
C ALA A 78 -2.37 -11.06 -14.49
N ASP A 79 -1.37 -11.88 -14.81
CA ASP A 79 -1.02 -13.08 -14.07
C ASP A 79 -0.15 -12.71 -12.86
N VAL A 80 -0.81 -12.21 -11.82
CA VAL A 80 -0.17 -11.75 -10.57
C VAL A 80 -0.81 -12.49 -9.40
N ASP A 81 0.03 -13.18 -8.63
CA ASP A 81 -0.35 -13.76 -7.35
C ASP A 81 -0.33 -12.68 -6.26
N CYS A 82 -1.51 -12.33 -5.76
CA CYS A 82 -1.66 -11.31 -4.72
C CYS A 82 -1.59 -11.87 -3.30
N ASP A 83 -1.41 -13.18 -3.16
CA ASP A 83 -1.10 -13.83 -1.90
C ASP A 83 0.43 -13.93 -1.69
N ASP A 84 1.24 -13.59 -2.70
CA ASP A 84 2.68 -13.38 -2.53
C ASP A 84 2.92 -12.28 -1.46
N PRO A 85 3.73 -12.58 -0.42
CA PRO A 85 4.00 -11.63 0.64
C PRO A 85 4.71 -10.36 0.18
N GLU A 86 5.52 -10.38 -0.89
CA GLU A 86 6.29 -9.19 -1.30
C GLU A 86 5.39 -8.04 -1.80
N PRO A 87 4.49 -8.25 -2.78
CA PRO A 87 3.52 -7.22 -3.17
C PRO A 87 2.57 -6.80 -2.04
N ASN A 88 2.38 -7.67 -1.03
CA ASN A 88 1.48 -7.38 0.09
C ASN A 88 2.13 -6.46 1.14
N LYS A 89 3.46 -6.55 1.35
CA LYS A 89 4.19 -5.74 2.35
C LYS A 89 4.06 -4.24 2.10
N VAL A 90 4.10 -3.80 0.84
CA VAL A 90 3.97 -2.37 0.52
C VAL A 90 2.59 -1.82 0.89
N TRP A 91 1.54 -2.62 0.74
CA TRP A 91 0.18 -2.22 1.11
C TRP A 91 -0.01 -2.15 2.62
N MET A 92 0.62 -3.04 3.39
CA MET A 92 0.64 -2.92 4.85
C MET A 92 1.30 -1.61 5.28
N TYR A 93 2.47 -1.30 4.72
CA TYR A 93 3.16 -0.05 4.97
C TYR A 93 2.29 1.17 4.62
N LEU A 94 1.69 1.20 3.44
CA LEU A 94 0.85 2.31 2.99
C LEU A 94 -0.38 2.49 3.89
N ALA A 95 -1.03 1.40 4.28
CA ALA A 95 -2.18 1.42 5.19
C ALA A 95 -1.79 1.95 6.58
N LEU A 96 -0.70 1.44 7.16
CA LEU A 96 -0.18 1.90 8.46
C LEU A 96 0.26 3.37 8.42
N ALA A 97 0.98 3.78 7.37
CA ALA A 97 1.42 5.16 7.20
C ALA A 97 0.23 6.12 7.14
N ARG A 98 -0.85 5.70 6.46
CA ARG A 98 -2.04 6.51 6.31
C ARG A 98 -2.88 6.59 7.58
N LEU A 99 -2.97 5.48 8.33
CA LEU A 99 -3.57 5.46 9.66
C LEU A 99 -2.80 6.37 10.62
N TYR A 100 -1.47 6.33 10.56
CA TYR A 100 -0.58 7.11 11.41
C TYR A 100 -0.71 8.64 11.22
N GLU A 101 -0.94 9.10 9.98
CA GLU A 101 -1.25 10.53 9.70
C GLU A 101 -2.50 11.03 10.44
N ARG A 102 -3.42 10.13 10.77
CA ARG A 102 -4.69 10.45 11.41
C ARG A 102 -4.77 9.93 12.85
N ARG A 103 -3.64 9.51 13.44
CA ARG A 103 -3.61 8.86 14.76
C ARG A 103 -4.25 9.68 15.88
N ASP A 104 -4.21 11.00 15.78
CA ASP A 104 -4.79 11.91 16.79
C ASP A 104 -6.30 12.11 16.63
N THR A 105 -6.87 11.69 15.49
CA THR A 105 -8.30 11.89 15.16
C THR A 105 -9.07 10.59 14.96
N VAL A 106 -8.37 9.46 14.77
CA VAL A 106 -8.98 8.14 14.60
C VAL A 106 -9.26 7.51 15.96
N SER A 107 -10.52 7.20 16.22
CA SER A 107 -10.89 6.31 17.32
C SER A 107 -10.50 4.88 16.99
N GLY A 108 -9.93 4.16 17.97
CA GLY A 108 -9.55 2.76 17.78
C GLY A 108 -8.24 2.57 17.02
N PHE A 109 -7.29 3.51 17.12
CA PHE A 109 -6.01 3.48 16.39
C PHE A 109 -5.28 2.12 16.51
N TRP A 110 -5.22 1.55 17.71
CA TRP A 110 -4.51 0.28 17.94
C TRP A 110 -5.29 -0.91 17.40
N GLU A 111 -6.61 -0.88 17.52
CA GLU A 111 -7.53 -1.88 16.98
C GLU A 111 -7.44 -1.93 15.46
N VAL A 112 -7.35 -0.78 14.79
CA VAL A 112 -7.17 -0.72 13.33
C VAL A 112 -5.77 -1.22 12.91
N ILE A 113 -4.72 -0.95 13.69
CA ILE A 113 -3.39 -1.54 13.44
C ILE A 113 -3.47 -3.07 13.49
N GLU A 114 -4.16 -3.64 14.48
CA GLU A 114 -4.33 -5.09 14.59
C GLU A 114 -5.11 -5.69 13.43
N MET A 115 -6.16 -5.00 12.97
CA MET A 115 -6.90 -5.40 11.77
C MET A 115 -6.00 -5.42 10.53
N ILE A 116 -5.21 -4.37 10.32
CA ILE A 116 -4.25 -4.30 9.19
C ILE A 116 -3.23 -5.44 9.30
N TRP A 117 -2.67 -5.69 10.48
CA TRP A 117 -1.70 -6.76 10.69
C TRP A 117 -2.29 -8.15 10.39
N SER A 118 -3.52 -8.39 10.83
CA SER A 118 -4.27 -9.63 10.56
C SER A 118 -4.56 -9.81 9.07
N ASP A 119 -4.99 -8.75 8.37
CA ASP A 119 -5.29 -8.79 6.94
C ASP A 119 -4.06 -9.11 6.08
N HIS A 120 -2.85 -8.89 6.62
CA HIS A 120 -1.58 -9.19 5.97
C HIS A 120 -0.94 -10.52 6.44
N GLY A 121 -1.68 -11.34 7.19
CA GLY A 121 -1.23 -12.69 7.58
C GLY A 121 -0.26 -12.70 8.76
N TYR A 122 -0.35 -11.72 9.65
CA TYR A 122 0.46 -11.62 10.87
C TYR A 122 1.98 -11.57 10.65
N PRO A 123 2.50 -10.65 9.80
CA PRO A 123 3.94 -10.58 9.54
C PRO A 123 4.74 -10.22 10.81
N ASP A 124 5.84 -10.93 11.02
CA ASP A 124 6.71 -10.78 12.20
C ASP A 124 7.28 -9.35 12.34
N GLU A 125 7.58 -8.69 11.23
CA GLU A 125 8.13 -7.32 11.20
C GLU A 125 7.22 -6.27 11.87
N ALA A 126 5.91 -6.53 11.94
CA ALA A 126 4.95 -5.65 12.57
C ALA A 126 4.67 -6.01 14.04
N SER A 127 5.07 -7.21 14.50
CA SER A 127 4.76 -7.74 15.83
C SER A 127 5.18 -6.81 16.97
N ALA A 128 6.28 -6.08 16.80
CA ALA A 128 6.90 -5.26 17.84
C ALA A 128 5.99 -4.11 18.33
N PHE A 129 4.99 -3.71 17.54
CA PHE A 129 4.02 -2.67 17.87
C PHE A 129 2.57 -3.17 17.97
N ILE A 130 2.37 -4.49 18.10
CA ILE A 130 1.04 -5.10 18.35
C ILE A 130 0.78 -5.21 19.85
N TYR A 131 -0.41 -4.81 20.28
CA TYR A 131 -0.74 -4.62 21.71
C TYR A 131 -0.59 -5.89 22.55
N TYR A 132 -0.96 -7.04 22.00
CA TYR A 132 -0.91 -8.33 22.71
C TYR A 132 0.41 -9.08 22.56
N MET A 133 1.35 -8.56 21.76
CA MET A 133 2.66 -9.19 21.57
C MET A 133 3.64 -8.71 22.63
N PRO A 134 4.48 -9.61 23.19
CA PRO A 134 5.54 -9.17 24.08
C PRO A 134 6.51 -8.24 23.32
N PRO A 135 7.00 -7.17 23.95
CA PRO A 135 8.04 -6.36 23.35
C PRO A 135 9.31 -7.19 23.17
N PRO A 136 10.22 -6.75 22.28
CA PRO A 136 11.53 -7.36 22.16
C PRO A 136 12.26 -7.41 23.53
N PRO A 137 13.10 -8.44 23.77
CA PRO A 137 13.79 -8.61 25.04
C PRO A 137 14.56 -7.35 25.46
N GLY A 138 14.30 -6.86 26.67
CA GLY A 138 14.97 -5.69 27.23
C GLY A 138 14.35 -4.33 26.85
N GLU A 139 13.27 -4.31 26.09
CA GLU A 139 12.60 -3.06 25.74
C GLU A 139 11.40 -2.70 26.62
N GLU A 140 10.99 -1.43 26.56
CA GLU A 140 9.88 -0.88 27.34
C GLU A 140 8.51 -1.39 26.87
N TYR A 141 7.56 -1.44 27.82
CA TYR A 141 6.17 -1.81 27.56
C TYR A 141 5.28 -0.57 27.39
N GLY A 142 4.09 -0.78 26.82
CA GLY A 142 3.01 0.19 26.79
C GLY A 142 2.93 1.04 25.52
N LYS A 143 1.81 1.76 25.39
CA LYS A 143 1.44 2.52 24.18
C LYS A 143 2.52 3.51 23.71
N PRO A 144 3.21 4.27 24.58
CA PRO A 144 4.29 5.16 24.13
C PRO A 144 5.46 4.41 23.48
N ALA A 145 5.85 3.25 24.01
CA ALA A 145 6.91 2.43 23.43
C ALA A 145 6.50 1.81 22.10
N MET A 146 5.26 1.29 22.02
CA MET A 146 4.69 0.76 20.78
C MET A 146 4.61 1.83 19.68
N LEU A 147 4.25 3.06 20.04
CA LEU A 147 4.17 4.17 19.08
C LEU A 147 5.55 4.46 18.46
N ARG A 148 6.62 4.52 19.28
CA ARG A 148 7.99 4.69 18.79
C ARG A 148 8.44 3.58 17.85
N ARG A 149 8.02 2.34 18.11
CA ARG A 149 8.33 1.19 17.24
C ARG A 149 7.58 1.27 15.92
N LEU A 150 6.32 1.67 15.95
CA LEU A 150 5.55 1.95 14.73
C LEU A 150 6.20 3.07 13.92
N GLU A 151 6.59 4.18 14.57
CA GLU A 151 7.33 5.28 13.92
C GLU A 151 8.61 4.77 13.26
N THR A 152 9.41 3.98 13.99
CA THR A 152 10.65 3.38 13.47
C THR A 152 10.37 2.49 12.25
N TYR A 153 9.37 1.62 12.33
CA TYR A 153 8.95 0.77 11.21
C TYR A 153 8.57 1.62 9.99
N LEU A 154 7.74 2.66 10.17
CA LEU A 154 7.31 3.53 9.07
C LEU A 154 8.48 4.28 8.43
N GLU A 155 9.46 4.72 9.22
CA GLU A 155 10.67 5.37 8.73
C GLU A 155 11.59 4.42 7.96
N GLU A 156 11.76 3.19 8.43
CA GLU A 156 12.52 2.15 7.73
C GLU A 156 11.89 1.77 6.39
N GLN A 157 10.59 1.51 6.37
CA GLN A 157 9.87 1.22 5.14
C GLN A 157 9.90 2.42 4.18
N ALA A 158 9.71 3.65 4.68
CA ALA A 158 9.81 4.85 3.86
C ALA A 158 11.19 4.96 3.18
N ARG A 159 12.28 4.67 3.90
CA ARG A 159 13.64 4.63 3.31
C ARG A 159 13.75 3.54 2.25
N ARG A 160 13.29 2.32 2.54
CA ARG A 160 13.32 1.17 1.61
C ARG A 160 12.56 1.44 0.32
N TYR A 161 11.41 2.09 0.38
CA TYR A 161 10.60 2.36 -0.81
C TYR A 161 11.05 3.61 -1.57
N ARG A 162 11.61 4.62 -0.89
CA ARG A 162 12.20 5.78 -1.57
C ARG A 162 13.39 5.39 -2.43
N SER A 163 14.22 4.44 -2.01
CA SER A 163 15.35 3.97 -2.82
C SER A 163 14.93 3.32 -4.13
N ARG A 164 13.66 2.89 -4.28
CA ARG A 164 13.12 2.40 -5.57
C ARG A 164 12.86 3.52 -6.58
N ARG A 165 12.77 4.78 -6.14
CA ARG A 165 12.49 5.94 -7.02
C ARG A 165 13.73 6.48 -7.71
N THR A 166 14.92 6.09 -7.27
CA THR A 166 16.19 6.53 -7.83
C THR A 166 16.75 5.37 -8.65
N PRO A 167 16.68 5.41 -9.99
CA PRO A 167 17.51 4.53 -10.78
C PRO A 167 18.98 4.95 -10.58
N ASP A 168 19.87 3.98 -10.40
CA ASP A 168 21.31 4.18 -10.65
C ASP A 168 21.53 4.63 -12.11
#